data_AF-A0A6C0LEN4-F1
#
_entry.id   AF-A0A6C0LEN4-F1
#
_cell.length_a   1.000
_cell.length_b   1.000
_cell.length_c   1.000
_cell.angle_alpha   90.00
_cell.angle_beta   90.00
_cell.angle_gamma   90.00
#
_symmetry.space_group_name_H-M   'P 1'
#
loop_
_entity.id
_entity.type
_entity.pdbx_description
1 polymer ?
#
loop_
_entity_poly.entity_id
_entity_poly.type
_entity_poly.pdbx_seq_one_letter_code
_entity_poly.pdbx_strand_id
1 'polypeptide(L)'
;MKIQKKCPPGVICVENLTFGLMIIILVIICYLGYISVFRENRTREGRREGRREKERNETIIVQQPSYPYTNLPGNGDVLLDPYVPPLRDERYLRPELLMVPPGRVPINISTNIGAVDTSYRQVGIMTPLNGNNSKILPLMGRPLFVNRDKWQYYTMSDQNNSIKLPVSRNGRSCTNEYGCDKIYNGDTLYVEGYKEAFKITIYDNDTIRYLPFL
;
A
#
# COMPACT_ATOMS: atom_id res chain seq x y z
N MET A 1 21.64 20.13 68.57
CA MET A 1 20.52 20.97 68.11
C MET A 1 19.99 20.36 66.82
N LYS A 2 18.86 19.64 66.86
CA LYS A 2 18.27 18.96 65.69
C LYS A 2 17.51 20.00 64.85
N ILE A 3 17.97 20.27 63.65
CA ILE A 3 17.24 21.10 62.66
C ILE A 3 16.22 20.19 61.97
N GLN A 4 14.95 20.53 62.12
CA GLN A 4 13.85 19.84 61.44
C GLN A 4 13.87 20.17 59.94
N LYS A 5 13.83 19.14 59.08
CA LYS A 5 13.80 19.28 57.62
C LYS A 5 12.36 19.36 57.08
N LYS A 6 11.61 20.40 57.44
CA LYS A 6 10.36 20.76 56.73
C LYS A 6 10.18 22.27 56.73
N CYS A 7 9.89 22.82 55.55
CA CYS A 7 9.59 24.22 55.35
C CYS A 7 8.10 24.52 55.54
N PRO A 8 7.74 25.73 56.03
CA PRO A 8 6.35 26.15 56.16
C PRO A 8 5.66 26.24 54.79
N PRO A 9 4.35 25.94 54.71
CA PRO A 9 3.61 25.94 53.45
C PRO A 9 3.54 27.36 52.85
N GLY A 10 3.91 27.50 51.57
CA GLY A 10 3.81 28.76 50.83
C GLY A 10 5.13 29.44 50.46
N VAL A 11 6.29 28.85 50.78
CA VAL A 11 7.61 29.41 50.41
C VAL A 11 8.51 28.30 49.84
N ILE A 12 9.13 28.55 48.67
CA ILE A 12 10.04 27.60 48.01
C ILE A 12 11.35 27.54 48.81
N CYS A 13 11.60 26.41 49.46
CA CYS A 13 12.90 26.15 50.08
C CYS A 13 13.88 25.59 49.05
N VAL A 14 14.87 26.41 48.72
CA VAL A 14 15.96 26.01 47.82
C VAL A 14 17.01 25.26 48.66
N GLU A 15 16.91 23.94 48.75
CA GLU A 15 18.03 23.10 49.19
C GLU A 15 19.13 23.11 48.13
N ASN A 16 20.41 22.96 48.52
CA ASN A 16 21.55 22.90 47.58
C ASN A 16 21.35 21.85 46.46
N LEU A 17 20.57 20.80 46.72
CA LEU A 17 20.18 19.79 45.74
C LEU A 17 19.24 20.36 44.66
N THR A 18 18.23 21.15 45.05
CA THR A 18 17.29 21.79 44.11
C THR A 18 17.99 22.84 43.24
N PHE A 19 18.95 23.58 43.81
CA PHE A 19 19.77 24.54 43.05
C PHE A 19 20.66 23.83 42.02
N GLY A 20 21.25 22.68 42.40
CA GLY A 20 22.01 21.84 41.47
C GLY A 20 21.17 21.31 40.30
N LEU A 21 19.94 20.87 40.57
CA LEU A 21 19.03 20.41 39.52
C LEU A 21 18.63 21.53 38.55
N MET A 22 18.40 22.75 39.03
CA MET A 22 18.07 23.89 38.16
C MET A 22 19.24 24.27 37.24
N ILE A 23 20.49 24.20 37.73
CA ILE A 23 21.67 24.44 36.91
C ILE A 23 21.83 23.36 35.84
N ILE A 24 21.62 22.08 36.18
CA ILE A 24 21.69 20.97 35.22
C ILE A 24 20.65 21.15 34.12
N ILE A 25 19.41 21.55 34.46
CA ILE A 25 18.36 21.82 33.48
C ILE A 25 18.74 22.98 32.55
N LEU A 26 19.32 24.06 33.08
CA LEU A 26 19.78 25.20 32.27
C LEU A 26 20.91 24.80 31.30
N VAL A 27 21.86 23.98 31.74
CA VAL A 27 22.95 23.48 30.88
C VAL A 27 22.39 22.61 29.74
N ILE A 28 21.41 21.75 30.02
CA ILE A 28 20.75 20.92 29.01
C ILE A 28 20.01 21.79 27.98
N ILE A 29 19.27 22.81 28.42
CA ILE A 29 18.56 23.72 27.51
C ILE A 29 19.54 24.50 26.63
N CYS A 30 20.62 25.03 27.20
CA CYS A 30 21.66 25.72 26.44
C CYS A 30 22.35 24.81 25.42
N TYR A 31 22.63 23.56 25.80
CA TYR A 31 23.23 22.56 24.89
C TYR A 31 22.30 22.20 23.72
N LEU A 32 21.01 22.00 23.99
CA LEU A 32 20.01 21.74 22.94
C LEU A 32 19.84 22.94 22.01
N GLY A 33 19.84 24.17 22.54
CA GLY A 33 19.81 25.40 21.76
C GLY A 33 21.05 25.59 20.86
N TYR A 34 22.23 25.25 21.39
CA TYR A 34 23.47 25.25 20.61
C TYR A 34 23.40 24.27 19.42
N ILE A 35 22.89 23.04 19.65
CA ILE A 35 22.71 22.05 18.58
C ILE A 35 21.73 22.55 17.53
N SER A 36 20.60 23.16 17.90
CA SER A 36 19.61 23.63 16.92
C SER A 36 20.17 24.75 16.03
N VAL A 37 20.91 25.71 16.60
CA VAL A 37 21.53 26.81 15.84
C VAL A 37 22.64 26.29 14.92
N PHE A 38 23.46 25.37 15.41
CA PHE A 38 24.50 24.75 14.59
C PHE A 38 23.92 23.94 13.41
N ARG A 39 22.76 23.28 13.62
CA ARG A 39 22.06 22.52 12.58
C ARG A 39 21.49 23.43 11.49
N GLU A 40 20.97 24.61 11.85
CA GLU A 40 20.46 25.60 10.90
C GLU A 40 21.57 26.19 10.02
N ASN A 41 22.76 26.45 10.59
CA ASN A 41 23.89 26.97 9.82
C ASN A 41 24.36 25.99 8.73
N ARG A 42 24.40 24.67 9.01
CA ARG A 42 24.71 23.65 7.98
C ARG A 42 23.67 23.58 6.86
N THR A 43 22.39 23.85 7.15
CA THR A 43 21.33 23.84 6.12
C THR A 43 21.44 25.05 5.18
N ARG A 44 22.02 26.17 5.64
CA ARG A 44 22.25 27.38 4.82
C ARG A 44 23.47 27.26 3.92
N GLU A 45 24.54 26.60 4.35
CA GLU A 45 25.70 26.30 3.48
C GLU A 45 25.33 25.33 2.35
N GLY A 46 24.57 24.25 2.64
CA GLY A 46 24.11 23.30 1.61
C GLY A 46 23.18 23.90 0.53
N ARG A 47 22.53 25.04 0.80
CA ARG A 47 21.71 25.77 -0.19
C ARG A 47 22.52 26.69 -1.13
N ARG A 48 23.76 27.04 -0.79
CA ARG A 48 24.62 27.90 -1.63
C ARG A 48 25.37 27.14 -2.71
N GLU A 49 25.71 25.85 -2.48
CA GLU A 49 26.27 24.98 -3.52
C GLU A 49 25.22 24.54 -4.56
N GLY A 50 23.98 24.25 -4.13
CA GLY A 50 22.91 23.76 -5.02
C GLY A 50 22.37 24.73 -6.08
N ARG A 51 22.95 25.94 -6.23
CA ARG A 51 22.52 26.93 -7.24
C ARG A 51 23.52 27.14 -8.39
N ARG A 52 24.72 26.55 -8.34
CA ARG A 52 25.73 26.63 -9.41
C ARG A 52 25.78 25.42 -10.34
N GLU A 53 25.04 24.36 -10.04
CA GLU A 53 25.07 23.08 -10.77
C GLU A 53 23.77 22.84 -11.53
N LYS A 54 23.28 23.86 -12.26
CA LYS A 54 22.09 23.75 -13.10
C LYS A 54 22.43 23.97 -14.56
N GLU A 55 23.49 23.32 -15.03
CA GLU A 55 23.82 23.17 -16.45
C GLU A 55 24.96 22.15 -16.65
N ARG A 56 24.73 20.91 -16.20
CA ARG A 56 25.50 19.76 -16.68
C ARG A 56 24.51 18.61 -16.77
N ASN A 57 24.48 17.95 -17.93
CA ASN A 57 23.66 16.75 -18.14
C ASN A 57 24.17 15.65 -17.21
N GLU A 58 23.70 15.65 -15.97
CA GLU A 58 24.00 14.62 -15.00
C GLU A 58 22.87 13.61 -15.00
N THR A 59 23.19 12.40 -15.46
CA THR A 59 22.49 11.19 -15.06
C THR A 59 22.46 11.16 -13.53
N ILE A 60 21.30 11.49 -12.96
CA ILE A 60 21.05 11.43 -11.52
C ILE A 60 21.12 9.95 -11.11
N ILE A 61 22.25 9.53 -10.54
CA ILE A 61 22.31 8.28 -9.77
C ILE A 61 21.76 8.62 -8.39
N VAL A 62 20.46 8.41 -8.20
CA VAL A 62 19.85 8.45 -6.87
C VAL A 62 20.40 7.27 -6.07
N GLN A 63 21.33 7.51 -5.17
CA GLN A 63 21.69 6.53 -4.15
C GLN A 63 20.54 6.44 -3.14
N GLN A 64 19.59 5.55 -3.42
CA GLN A 64 18.61 5.14 -2.42
C GLN A 64 19.30 4.22 -1.40
N PRO A 65 19.03 4.39 -0.09
CA PRO A 65 19.59 3.51 0.93
C PRO A 65 19.20 2.06 0.61
N SER A 66 20.17 1.15 0.70
CA SER A 66 19.97 -0.27 0.42
C SER A 66 18.96 -0.88 1.39
N TYR A 67 17.71 -1.00 0.96
CA TYR A 67 16.71 -1.86 1.59
C TYR A 67 17.12 -3.33 1.35
N PRO A 68 17.24 -4.19 2.37
CA PRO A 68 17.46 -5.61 2.13
C PRO A 68 16.12 -6.22 1.70
N TYR A 69 16.03 -6.63 0.43
CA TYR A 69 14.95 -7.46 -0.12
C TYR A 69 13.52 -6.90 0.05
N THR A 70 13.17 -5.85 -0.69
CA THR A 70 11.75 -5.61 -1.01
C THR A 70 11.58 -5.71 -2.51
N ASN A 71 10.74 -6.65 -2.95
CA ASN A 71 10.30 -6.76 -4.32
C ASN A 71 9.54 -5.48 -4.67
N LEU A 72 10.17 -4.51 -5.34
CA LEU A 72 9.46 -3.37 -5.93
C LEU A 72 8.99 -3.74 -7.35
N PRO A 73 7.68 -3.93 -7.55
CA PRO A 73 7.03 -3.53 -8.78
C PRO A 73 6.25 -2.24 -8.52
N GLY A 74 6.30 -1.29 -9.46
CA GLY A 74 5.43 -0.10 -9.51
C GLY A 74 3.91 -0.34 -9.51
N ASN A 75 3.44 -1.53 -9.11
CA ASN A 75 2.04 -1.91 -8.98
C ASN A 75 1.57 -2.07 -7.53
N GLY A 76 2.34 -1.66 -6.51
CA GLY A 76 1.92 -1.78 -5.10
C GLY A 76 2.12 -3.17 -4.49
N ASP A 77 2.07 -3.26 -3.16
CA ASP A 77 2.22 -4.52 -2.43
C ASP A 77 0.97 -5.40 -2.64
N VAL A 78 1.16 -6.60 -3.21
CA VAL A 78 0.07 -7.55 -3.50
C VAL A 78 -0.70 -7.92 -2.23
N LEU A 79 -0.08 -7.90 -1.04
CA LEU A 79 -0.77 -8.22 0.19
C LEU A 79 -1.66 -7.07 0.67
N LEU A 80 -1.17 -5.83 0.57
CA LEU A 80 -1.83 -4.66 1.15
C LEU A 80 -2.80 -3.96 0.20
N ASP A 81 -2.61 -4.10 -1.12
CA ASP A 81 -3.42 -3.40 -2.13
C ASP A 81 -4.54 -4.29 -2.70
N PRO A 82 -5.83 -4.01 -2.44
CA PRO A 82 -6.96 -4.74 -3.02
C PRO A 82 -7.14 -4.54 -4.53
N TYR A 83 -6.54 -3.53 -5.14
CA TYR A 83 -6.71 -3.27 -6.58
C TYR A 83 -5.76 -4.13 -7.44
N VAL A 84 -4.80 -4.80 -6.80
CA VAL A 84 -3.77 -5.61 -7.46
C VAL A 84 -4.17 -7.08 -7.53
N PRO A 85 -3.97 -7.78 -8.67
CA PRO A 85 -4.23 -9.22 -8.75
C PRO A 85 -3.38 -10.06 -7.79
N PRO A 86 -3.91 -11.16 -7.22
CA PRO A 86 -3.13 -12.18 -6.53
C PRO A 86 -2.43 -13.13 -7.52
N LEU A 87 -1.60 -12.61 -8.42
CA LEU A 87 -0.83 -13.44 -9.35
C LEU A 87 0.45 -13.94 -8.67
N ARG A 88 0.80 -15.20 -8.94
CA ARG A 88 2.09 -15.76 -8.52
C ARG A 88 3.18 -15.20 -9.43
N ASP A 89 4.11 -14.44 -8.87
CA ASP A 89 5.31 -14.00 -9.56
C ASP A 89 6.43 -15.03 -9.36
N GLU A 90 6.90 -15.65 -10.45
CA GLU A 90 8.00 -16.64 -10.42
C GLU A 90 9.38 -15.98 -10.62
N ARG A 91 9.43 -14.66 -10.80
CA ARG A 91 10.69 -13.95 -11.07
C ARG A 91 11.48 -13.77 -9.77
N TYR A 92 12.72 -14.25 -9.76
CA TYR A 92 13.62 -14.18 -8.60
C TYR A 92 14.30 -12.81 -8.43
N LEU A 93 14.58 -12.09 -9.52
CA LEU A 93 15.22 -10.77 -9.51
C LEU A 93 14.61 -9.89 -10.60
N ARG A 94 13.94 -8.80 -10.21
CA ARG A 94 13.47 -7.76 -11.11
C ARG A 94 14.24 -6.47 -10.85
N PRO A 95 15.28 -6.14 -11.63
CA PRO A 95 15.75 -4.77 -11.70
C PRO A 95 14.61 -3.93 -12.27
N GLU A 96 14.16 -2.91 -11.55
CA GLU A 96 13.24 -1.91 -12.10
C GLU A 96 14.04 -1.04 -13.09
N LEU A 97 14.21 -1.54 -14.30
CA LEU A 97 14.66 -0.70 -15.41
C LEU A 97 13.52 0.27 -15.72
N LEU A 98 13.61 1.47 -15.17
CA LEU A 98 12.76 2.64 -15.50
C LEU A 98 12.75 2.96 -17.01
N MET A 99 13.66 2.35 -17.77
CA MET A 99 13.80 2.51 -19.21
C MET A 99 13.99 1.14 -19.87
N VAL A 100 13.08 0.76 -20.76
CA VAL A 100 13.26 -0.40 -21.64
C VAL A 100 14.47 -0.11 -22.53
N PRO A 101 15.57 -0.90 -22.45
CA PRO A 101 16.74 -0.66 -23.29
C PRO A 101 16.34 -0.66 -24.78
N PRO A 102 16.83 0.29 -25.59
CA PRO A 102 16.53 0.32 -27.01
C PRO A 102 16.90 -1.02 -27.67
N GLY A 103 15.97 -1.56 -28.48
CA GLY A 103 16.12 -2.87 -29.13
C GLY A 103 15.53 -4.07 -28.36
N ARG A 104 14.90 -3.85 -27.19
CA ARG A 104 14.11 -4.88 -26.50
C ARG A 104 12.67 -4.88 -26.99
N VAL A 105 12.12 -6.08 -27.23
CA VAL A 105 10.68 -6.25 -27.45
C VAL A 105 9.94 -6.20 -26.11
N PRO A 106 8.81 -5.49 -26.01
CA PRO A 106 7.97 -5.56 -24.82
C PRO A 106 7.48 -7.00 -24.65
N ILE A 107 7.68 -7.54 -23.45
CA ILE A 107 7.19 -8.86 -23.05
C ILE A 107 5.99 -8.68 -22.12
N ASN A 108 5.06 -9.65 -22.11
CA ASN A 108 3.86 -9.65 -21.26
C ASN A 108 2.83 -8.55 -21.57
N ILE A 109 2.76 -8.10 -22.82
CA ILE A 109 1.64 -7.31 -23.33
C ILE A 109 0.67 -8.23 -24.08
N SER A 110 -0.63 -8.11 -23.81
CA SER A 110 -1.61 -8.87 -24.58
C SER A 110 -1.64 -8.38 -26.03
N THR A 111 -1.56 -9.30 -26.98
CA THR A 111 -1.69 -8.99 -28.42
C THR A 111 -3.14 -9.03 -28.91
N ASN A 112 -4.08 -9.40 -28.03
CA ASN A 112 -5.48 -9.52 -28.38
C ASN A 112 -6.17 -8.14 -28.34
N ILE A 113 -6.83 -7.76 -29.43
CA ILE A 113 -7.53 -6.47 -29.58
C ILE A 113 -8.59 -6.20 -28.50
N GLY A 114 -9.15 -7.27 -27.91
CA GLY A 114 -10.17 -7.16 -26.87
C GLY A 114 -9.62 -7.24 -25.44
N ALA A 115 -8.30 -7.38 -25.27
CA ALA A 115 -7.69 -7.45 -23.95
C ALA A 115 -7.65 -6.06 -23.30
N VAL A 116 -8.08 -5.97 -22.05
CA VAL A 116 -8.04 -4.72 -21.29
C VAL A 116 -7.27 -4.96 -20.01
N ASP A 117 -6.22 -4.18 -19.81
CA ASP A 117 -5.50 -4.17 -18.54
C ASP A 117 -6.11 -3.10 -17.63
N THR A 118 -6.85 -3.55 -16.63
CA THR A 118 -7.47 -2.68 -15.61
C THR A 118 -7.14 -3.19 -14.22
N SER A 119 -7.25 -2.32 -13.23
CA SER A 119 -7.17 -2.71 -11.83
C SER A 119 -8.43 -3.46 -11.38
N TYR A 120 -8.29 -4.30 -10.36
CA TYR A 120 -9.43 -4.96 -9.73
C TYR A 120 -10.25 -3.95 -8.97
N ARG A 121 -11.56 -4.07 -9.01
CA ARG A 121 -12.47 -3.25 -8.22
C ARG A 121 -13.48 -4.14 -7.51
N GLN A 122 -14.06 -3.65 -6.43
CA GLN A 122 -15.16 -4.35 -5.80
C GLN A 122 -16.38 -4.29 -6.72
N VAL A 123 -16.89 -5.46 -7.11
CA VAL A 123 -18.05 -5.60 -8.01
C VAL A 123 -19.28 -6.10 -7.28
N GLY A 124 -19.13 -6.57 -6.04
CA GLY A 124 -20.25 -7.06 -5.25
C GLY A 124 -19.81 -7.67 -3.93
N ILE A 125 -20.74 -8.43 -3.35
CA ILE A 125 -20.54 -9.21 -2.14
C ILE A 125 -20.95 -10.66 -2.37
N MET A 126 -20.41 -11.55 -1.56
CA MET A 126 -20.73 -12.96 -1.56
C MET A 126 -21.18 -13.39 -0.17
N THR A 127 -22.24 -14.17 -0.13
CA THR A 127 -22.81 -14.76 1.09
C THR A 127 -22.79 -16.28 0.96
N PRO A 128 -22.40 -17.02 1.99
CA PRO A 128 -22.31 -18.48 1.91
C PRO A 128 -23.70 -19.07 1.69
N LEU A 129 -23.74 -20.15 0.92
CA LEU A 129 -24.99 -20.87 0.66
C LEU A 129 -25.47 -21.65 1.88
N ASN A 130 -24.53 -22.20 2.66
CA ASN A 130 -24.86 -22.87 3.91
C ASN A 130 -24.71 -21.86 5.05
N GLY A 131 -25.81 -21.56 5.74
CA GLY A 131 -25.89 -20.53 6.79
C GLY A 131 -25.03 -20.77 8.04
N ASN A 132 -24.13 -21.75 8.04
CA ASN A 132 -23.28 -22.08 9.17
C ASN A 132 -22.23 -21.00 9.46
N ASN A 133 -21.85 -20.21 8.44
CA ASN A 133 -20.93 -19.09 8.59
C ASN A 133 -21.63 -17.82 8.12
N SER A 134 -22.00 -16.89 9.00
CA SER A 134 -22.59 -15.59 8.58
C SER A 134 -21.53 -14.61 8.07
N LYS A 135 -20.60 -15.07 7.23
CA LYS A 135 -19.46 -14.26 6.74
C LYS A 135 -19.76 -13.69 5.37
N ILE A 136 -19.75 -12.37 5.26
CA ILE A 136 -19.93 -11.67 3.98
C ILE A 136 -18.54 -11.37 3.43
N LEU A 137 -18.26 -11.83 2.20
CA LEU A 137 -16.96 -11.63 1.56
C LEU A 137 -17.08 -10.63 0.40
N PRO A 138 -16.10 -9.73 0.19
CA PRO A 138 -16.10 -8.83 -0.95
C PRO A 138 -15.71 -9.59 -2.22
N LEU A 139 -16.49 -9.42 -3.29
CA LEU A 139 -16.13 -9.91 -4.62
C LEU A 139 -15.36 -8.82 -5.37
N MET A 140 -14.09 -9.10 -5.66
CA MET A 140 -13.24 -8.24 -6.48
C MET A 140 -13.24 -8.77 -7.91
N GLY A 141 -13.30 -7.87 -8.89
CA GLY A 141 -13.32 -8.24 -10.29
C GLY A 141 -12.76 -7.18 -11.23
N ARG A 142 -12.30 -7.63 -12.39
CA ARG A 142 -11.92 -6.77 -13.52
C ARG A 142 -12.28 -7.40 -14.86
N PRO A 143 -12.61 -6.59 -15.88
CA PRO A 143 -12.72 -7.08 -17.24
C PRO A 143 -11.34 -7.52 -17.74
N LEU A 144 -11.31 -8.62 -18.47
CA LEU A 144 -10.09 -9.18 -19.07
C LEU A 144 -10.20 -9.14 -20.60
N PHE A 145 -11.28 -9.71 -21.16
CA PHE A 145 -11.58 -9.64 -22.59
C PHE A 145 -12.99 -9.09 -22.81
N VAL A 146 -13.09 -7.84 -23.26
CA VAL A 146 -14.40 -7.17 -23.45
C VAL A 146 -15.20 -7.73 -24.62
N ASN A 147 -14.53 -8.28 -25.62
CA ASN A 147 -15.19 -8.89 -26.79
C ASN A 147 -15.84 -10.25 -26.49
N ARG A 148 -15.41 -10.94 -25.44
CA ARG A 148 -15.88 -12.28 -25.04
C ARG A 148 -16.51 -12.30 -23.66
N ASP A 149 -16.76 -11.12 -23.08
CA ASP A 149 -17.23 -10.93 -21.71
C ASP A 149 -16.49 -11.81 -20.67
N LYS A 150 -15.15 -11.89 -20.81
CA LYS A 150 -14.31 -12.59 -19.85
C LYS A 150 -13.82 -11.65 -18.78
N TRP A 151 -13.89 -12.12 -17.55
CA TRP A 151 -13.58 -11.36 -16.35
C TRP A 151 -12.68 -12.18 -15.44
N GLN A 152 -11.80 -11.49 -14.71
CA GLN A 152 -11.09 -12.09 -13.62
C GLN A 152 -11.76 -11.71 -12.30
N TYR A 153 -11.81 -12.67 -11.39
CA TYR A 153 -12.42 -12.49 -10.08
C TYR A 153 -11.55 -13.10 -9.00
N TYR A 154 -11.56 -12.48 -7.83
CA TYR A 154 -11.03 -13.05 -6.60
C TYR A 154 -11.82 -12.50 -5.41
N THR A 155 -11.67 -13.11 -4.24
CA THR A 155 -12.29 -12.62 -3.00
C THR A 155 -11.25 -12.41 -1.93
N MET A 156 -11.56 -11.59 -0.93
CA MET A 156 -10.72 -11.45 0.26
C MET A 156 -11.36 -12.19 1.43
N SER A 157 -10.55 -12.73 2.34
CA SER A 157 -11.03 -13.29 3.60
C SER A 157 -11.42 -12.18 4.58
N ASP A 158 -12.40 -12.46 5.43
CA ASP A 158 -12.88 -11.59 6.51
C ASP A 158 -12.18 -11.88 7.86
N GLN A 159 -10.95 -12.38 7.83
CA GLN A 159 -10.17 -12.64 9.05
C GLN A 159 -9.35 -11.40 9.42
N ASN A 160 -8.76 -11.39 10.64
CA ASN A 160 -7.88 -10.31 11.13
C ASN A 160 -6.78 -9.90 10.14
N ASN A 161 -6.38 -10.80 9.23
CA ASN A 161 -5.61 -10.46 8.05
C ASN A 161 -6.39 -10.87 6.79
N SER A 162 -6.77 -9.89 5.99
CA SER A 162 -7.53 -10.10 4.76
C SER A 162 -6.58 -10.62 3.67
N ILE A 163 -6.61 -11.94 3.44
CA ILE A 163 -5.84 -12.59 2.40
C ILE A 163 -6.68 -12.76 1.14
N LYS A 164 -6.04 -12.67 -0.03
CA LYS A 164 -6.69 -12.89 -1.32
C LYS A 164 -6.87 -14.38 -1.55
N LEU A 165 -8.09 -14.79 -1.85
CA LEU A 165 -8.49 -16.16 -2.11
C LEU A 165 -8.94 -16.31 -3.56
N PRO A 166 -8.45 -17.34 -4.27
CA PRO A 166 -8.90 -17.63 -5.62
C PRO A 166 -10.33 -18.17 -5.61
N VAL A 167 -11.09 -17.81 -6.64
CA VAL A 167 -12.45 -18.28 -6.86
C VAL A 167 -12.53 -19.06 -8.16
N SER A 168 -13.39 -20.08 -8.19
CA SER A 168 -13.61 -20.91 -9.35
C SER A 168 -15.08 -21.01 -9.72
N ARG A 169 -15.33 -21.12 -11.03
CA ARG A 169 -16.66 -21.29 -11.64
C ARG A 169 -16.59 -22.44 -12.63
N ASN A 170 -17.52 -23.39 -12.55
CA ASN A 170 -17.59 -24.54 -13.47
C ASN A 170 -16.26 -25.31 -13.61
N GLY A 171 -15.53 -25.49 -12.49
CA GLY A 171 -14.24 -26.19 -12.47
C GLY A 171 -13.07 -25.41 -13.08
N ARG A 172 -13.23 -24.11 -13.37
CA ARG A 172 -12.16 -23.22 -13.87
C ARG A 172 -11.86 -22.13 -12.87
N SER A 173 -10.58 -21.82 -12.68
CA SER A 173 -10.16 -20.70 -11.83
C SER A 173 -10.36 -19.37 -12.52
N CYS A 174 -11.02 -18.43 -11.83
CA CYS A 174 -11.29 -17.09 -12.35
C CYS A 174 -10.13 -16.11 -12.11
N THR A 175 -9.09 -16.51 -11.39
CA THR A 175 -7.86 -15.70 -11.23
C THR A 175 -6.84 -15.92 -12.34
N ASN A 176 -7.07 -16.89 -13.23
CA ASN A 176 -6.15 -17.25 -14.30
C ASN A 176 -6.14 -16.21 -15.44
N GLU A 177 -5.13 -16.26 -16.31
CA GLU A 177 -4.96 -15.38 -17.48
C GLU A 177 -6.18 -15.39 -18.42
N TYR A 178 -6.94 -16.48 -18.49
CA TYR A 178 -8.14 -16.59 -19.31
C TYR A 178 -9.44 -16.13 -18.62
N GLY A 179 -9.39 -15.95 -17.30
CA GLY A 179 -10.54 -15.58 -16.47
C GLY A 179 -11.72 -16.56 -16.55
N CYS A 180 -12.89 -16.06 -16.15
CA CYS A 180 -14.18 -16.73 -16.18
C CYS A 180 -15.21 -15.91 -16.98
N ASP A 181 -16.36 -16.52 -17.23
CA ASP A 181 -17.53 -15.80 -17.76
C ASP A 181 -18.03 -14.76 -16.76
N LYS A 182 -18.52 -13.63 -17.29
CA LYS A 182 -19.18 -12.59 -16.51
C LYS A 182 -20.26 -13.20 -15.60
N ILE A 183 -20.25 -12.76 -14.35
CA ILE A 183 -21.14 -13.23 -13.31
C ILE A 183 -22.37 -12.31 -13.22
N TYR A 184 -23.51 -12.87 -12.86
CA TYR A 184 -24.77 -12.16 -12.64
C TYR A 184 -25.25 -12.30 -11.18
N ASN A 185 -26.21 -11.46 -10.81
CA ASN A 185 -26.81 -11.52 -9.48
C ASN A 185 -27.49 -12.88 -9.25
N GLY A 186 -27.23 -13.50 -8.11
CA GLY A 186 -27.76 -14.83 -7.77
C GLY A 186 -26.90 -16.01 -8.24
N ASP A 187 -25.85 -15.77 -9.04
CA ASP A 187 -24.88 -16.80 -9.39
C ASP A 187 -24.13 -17.33 -8.16
N THR A 188 -23.60 -18.53 -8.28
CA THR A 188 -22.77 -19.17 -7.24
C THR A 188 -21.33 -19.31 -7.69
N LEU A 189 -20.39 -18.91 -6.83
CA LEU A 189 -18.96 -19.12 -7.02
C LEU A 189 -18.41 -20.04 -5.94
N TYR A 190 -17.44 -20.88 -6.30
CA TYR A 190 -16.72 -21.70 -5.34
C TYR A 190 -15.47 -20.97 -4.87
N VAL A 191 -15.27 -20.89 -3.56
CA VAL A 191 -14.10 -20.23 -2.95
C VAL A 191 -13.15 -21.29 -2.42
N GLU A 192 -11.99 -21.45 -3.07
CA GLU A 192 -11.04 -22.53 -2.79
C GLU A 192 -10.52 -22.51 -1.33
N GLY A 193 -10.36 -21.32 -0.74
CA GLY A 193 -9.89 -21.17 0.64
C GLY A 193 -10.86 -21.65 1.71
N TYR A 194 -12.17 -21.57 1.44
CA TYR A 194 -13.22 -22.03 2.37
C TYR A 194 -13.80 -23.39 1.99
N LYS A 195 -13.49 -23.89 0.78
CA LYS A 195 -14.04 -25.12 0.20
C LYS A 195 -15.57 -25.14 0.19
N GLU A 196 -16.16 -23.97 -0.04
CA GLU A 196 -17.60 -23.75 0.00
C GLU A 196 -18.03 -22.87 -1.18
N ALA A 197 -19.26 -23.06 -1.62
CA ALA A 197 -19.89 -22.20 -2.62
C ALA A 197 -20.65 -21.04 -1.97
N PHE A 198 -20.51 -19.86 -2.55
CA PHE A 198 -21.12 -18.62 -2.11
C PHE A 198 -22.07 -18.09 -3.18
N LYS A 199 -23.22 -17.59 -2.73
CA LYS A 199 -24.17 -16.84 -3.56
C LYS A 199 -23.69 -15.40 -3.70
N ILE A 200 -23.80 -14.86 -4.90
CA ILE A 200 -23.25 -13.54 -5.24
C ILE A 200 -24.38 -12.52 -5.33
N THR A 201 -24.12 -11.35 -4.78
CA THR A 201 -24.92 -10.15 -4.99
C THR A 201 -24.03 -9.10 -5.65
N ILE A 202 -24.30 -8.79 -6.91
CA ILE A 202 -23.51 -7.84 -7.71
C ILE A 202 -24.06 -6.43 -7.49
N TYR A 203 -23.15 -5.46 -7.42
CA TYR A 203 -23.51 -4.04 -7.37
C TYR A 203 -24.00 -3.54 -8.73
N ASP A 204 -24.84 -2.51 -8.69
CA ASP A 204 -25.32 -1.88 -9.91
C ASP A 204 -24.17 -1.22 -10.68
N ASN A 205 -24.29 -1.22 -12.01
CA ASN A 205 -23.30 -0.58 -12.87
C ASN A 205 -23.41 0.95 -12.72
N ASP A 206 -22.28 1.61 -12.49
CA ASP A 206 -22.22 3.07 -12.65
C ASP A 206 -22.24 3.39 -14.15
N THR A 207 -23.37 3.92 -14.62
CA THR A 207 -23.53 4.32 -16.02
C THR A 207 -22.64 5.52 -16.31
N ILE A 208 -21.95 5.49 -17.45
CA ILE A 208 -21.12 6.61 -17.92
C ILE A 208 -21.97 7.88 -17.96
N ARG A 209 -21.53 8.92 -17.25
CA ARG A 209 -22.19 10.23 -17.23
C ARG A 209 -21.44 11.20 -18.12
N TYR A 210 -22.20 12.06 -18.80
CA TYR A 210 -21.62 13.17 -19.55
C TYR A 210 -20.90 14.13 -18.60
N LEU A 211 -19.71 14.59 -18.99
CA LEU A 211 -18.95 15.62 -18.30
C LEU A 211 -19.18 16.96 -19.02
N PRO A 212 -20.01 17.87 -18.47
CA PRO A 212 -20.50 19.02 -19.23
C PRO A 212 -19.52 20.19 -19.39
N PHE A 213 -18.26 20.07 -18.93
CA PHE A 213 -17.32 21.20 -18.88
C PHE A 213 -15.89 20.88 -19.35
N LEU A 214 -15.69 19.86 -20.19
CA LEU A 214 -14.40 19.63 -20.84
C LEU A 214 -14.26 20.46 -22.13
#